data_AF-A0A2E0ZL68-F1
#
_entry.id   AF-A0A2E0ZL68-F1
#
_cell.length_a   1.000
_cell.length_b   1.000
_cell.length_c   1.000
_cell.angle_alpha   90.00
_cell.angle_beta   90.00
_cell.angle_gamma   90.00
#
_symmetry.space_group_name_H-M   'P 1'
#
loop_
_entity.id
_entity.type
_entity.pdbx_description
1 polymer ?
#
loop_
_entity_poly.entity_id
_entity_poly.type
_entity_poly.pdbx_seq_one_letter_code
_entity_poly.pdbx_strand_id
1 'polypeptide(L)'
;MTENITCTCAHWQTHRMALAELLSEAPFPYCPWCGQQLAAESQRDESLLAKYRQRIVEMFFTTDTWGMPDLPNMLLAARPVADYRQLTGDALGTLDLMLTFVETGTRFTTQYGDIDEPFYEGLELMLDDFRDLLLANPHLYEEGDLSLRLPRLARDAGWMGWGYGDYVTEQVSGIMRHFGDV
;
A
#
# COMPACT_ATOMS: atom_id res chain seq x y z
N MET A 1 -28.54 4.97 1.21
CA MET A 1 -27.18 4.52 1.51
C MET A 1 -26.67 5.49 2.56
N THR A 2 -26.59 5.07 3.81
CA THR A 2 -26.03 5.89 4.89
C THR A 2 -24.54 5.96 4.65
N GLU A 3 -24.05 7.08 4.12
CA GLU A 3 -22.61 7.34 4.09
C GLU A 3 -22.16 7.36 5.54
N ASN A 4 -21.25 6.46 5.89
CA ASN A 4 -20.57 6.56 7.17
C ASN A 4 -19.71 7.81 7.11
N ILE A 5 -19.84 8.66 8.11
CA ILE A 5 -19.21 9.96 8.16
C ILE A 5 -18.34 10.01 9.41
N THR A 6 -17.17 10.65 9.38
CA THR A 6 -16.23 10.69 10.50
C THR A 6 -15.67 12.07 10.78
N CYS A 7 -15.22 12.26 12.03
CA CYS A 7 -14.47 13.43 12.48
C CYS A 7 -13.37 12.99 13.45
N THR A 8 -12.24 13.70 13.43
CA THR A 8 -11.07 13.40 14.27
C THR A 8 -11.09 14.10 15.64
N CYS A 9 -12.11 14.90 15.95
CA CYS A 9 -12.15 15.60 17.24
C CYS A 9 -12.46 14.67 18.42
N ALA A 10 -11.91 14.96 19.59
CA ALA A 10 -12.05 14.11 20.79
C ALA A 10 -13.51 13.85 21.20
N HIS A 11 -14.39 14.82 20.98
CA HIS A 11 -15.82 14.68 21.25
C HIS A 11 -16.50 13.67 20.31
N TRP A 12 -16.08 13.61 19.04
CA TRP A 12 -16.60 12.64 18.07
C TRP A 12 -16.24 11.21 18.49
N GLN A 13 -14.97 10.95 18.82
CA GLN A 13 -14.50 9.62 19.22
C GLN A 13 -15.23 9.09 20.46
N THR A 14 -15.58 9.99 21.39
CA THR A 14 -16.24 9.64 22.65
C THR A 14 -17.74 9.39 22.47
N HIS A 15 -18.40 10.11 21.56
CA HIS A 15 -19.87 10.13 21.47
C HIS A 15 -20.47 9.59 20.16
N ARG A 16 -19.64 9.10 19.20
CA ARG A 16 -20.13 8.63 17.88
C ARG A 16 -21.27 7.61 17.94
N MET A 17 -21.19 6.66 18.87
CA MET A 17 -22.17 5.55 18.95
C MET A 17 -23.52 5.99 19.50
N ALA A 18 -23.55 7.03 20.35
CA ALA A 18 -24.77 7.52 20.96
C ALA A 18 -25.63 8.35 19.99
N LEU A 19 -25.06 8.77 18.85
CA LEU A 19 -25.67 9.74 17.94
C LEU A 19 -25.74 9.26 16.49
N ALA A 20 -25.40 8.00 16.22
CA ALA A 20 -25.43 7.41 14.88
C ALA A 20 -26.78 7.62 14.17
N GLU A 21 -27.88 7.56 14.91
CA GLU A 21 -29.26 7.74 14.42
C GLU A 21 -29.61 9.21 14.11
N LEU A 22 -29.05 10.16 14.86
CA LEU A 22 -29.20 11.60 14.60
C LEU A 22 -28.33 12.07 13.43
N LEU A 23 -27.18 11.42 13.24
CA LEU A 23 -26.25 11.72 12.15
C LEU A 23 -26.71 11.14 10.81
N SER A 24 -27.48 10.04 10.81
CA SER A 24 -28.08 9.49 9.58
C SER A 24 -29.13 10.38 8.92
N GLU A 25 -29.65 11.37 9.65
CA GLU A 25 -30.67 12.31 9.16
C GLU A 25 -30.16 13.75 9.01
N ALA A 26 -28.90 14.03 9.38
CA ALA A 26 -28.36 15.39 9.39
C ALA A 26 -27.95 15.85 7.97
N PRO A 27 -28.50 16.95 7.44
CA PRO A 27 -28.18 17.45 6.10
C PRO A 27 -26.90 18.30 6.06
N PHE A 28 -26.11 18.33 7.13
CA PHE A 28 -24.97 19.23 7.27
C PHE A 28 -23.63 18.47 7.23
N PRO A 29 -22.69 18.88 6.35
CA PRO A 29 -21.40 18.22 6.22
C PRO A 29 -20.41 18.63 7.32
N TYR A 30 -20.87 19.16 8.47
CA TYR A 30 -20.00 19.72 9.51
C TYR A 30 -20.26 19.09 10.89
N CYS A 31 -19.18 18.82 11.62
CA CYS A 31 -19.19 18.25 12.96
C CYS A 31 -19.83 19.22 13.96
N PRO A 32 -20.85 18.80 14.75
CA PRO A 32 -21.51 19.67 15.72
C PRO A 32 -20.60 20.22 16.82
N TRP A 33 -19.49 19.54 17.13
CA TRP A 33 -18.60 19.91 18.24
C TRP A 33 -17.43 20.79 17.83
N CYS A 34 -16.79 20.48 16.70
CA CYS A 34 -15.61 21.22 16.25
C CYS A 34 -15.87 22.09 15.02
N GLY A 35 -17.03 21.97 14.37
CA GLY A 35 -17.37 22.72 13.15
C GLY A 35 -16.56 22.31 11.91
N GLN A 36 -15.71 21.29 12.00
CA GLN A 36 -14.93 20.80 10.85
C GLN A 36 -15.82 20.01 9.90
N GLN A 37 -15.46 20.03 8.62
CA GLN A 37 -16.15 19.24 7.62
C GLN A 37 -15.96 17.75 7.93
N LEU A 38 -17.06 17.01 7.95
CA LEU A 38 -17.02 15.59 8.18
C LEU A 38 -16.54 14.88 6.91
N ALA A 39 -15.62 13.93 7.07
CA ALA A 39 -15.13 13.12 5.97
C ALA A 39 -16.04 11.91 5.78
N ALA A 40 -16.32 11.52 4.54
CA ALA A 40 -16.86 10.20 4.30
C ALA A 40 -15.84 9.16 4.79
N GLU A 41 -16.28 8.25 5.65
CA GLU A 41 -15.56 7.02 5.96
C GLU A 41 -15.53 6.23 4.65
N SER A 42 -14.43 6.33 3.89
CA SER A 42 -14.25 5.52 2.70
C SER A 42 -14.06 4.08 3.17
N GLN A 43 -15.14 3.32 3.23
CA GLN A 43 -15.03 1.89 3.45
C GLN A 43 -14.20 1.33 2.30
N ARG A 44 -12.99 0.84 2.64
CA ARG A 44 -12.06 0.26 1.67
C ARG A 44 -12.78 -0.77 0.81
N ASP A 45 -12.87 -0.49 -0.49
CA ASP A 45 -13.44 -1.43 -1.46
C ASP A 45 -12.39 -2.51 -1.77
N GLU A 46 -12.48 -3.61 -1.02
CA GLU A 46 -11.57 -4.76 -1.18
C GLU A 46 -11.65 -5.35 -2.59
N SER A 47 -12.81 -5.26 -3.26
CA SER A 47 -12.97 -5.76 -4.62
C SER A 47 -12.21 -4.90 -5.64
N LEU A 48 -12.18 -3.58 -5.40
CA LEU A 48 -11.38 -2.65 -6.19
C LEU A 48 -9.90 -2.88 -5.93
N LEU A 49 -9.49 -2.94 -4.66
CA LEU A 49 -8.10 -3.18 -4.26
C LEU A 49 -7.55 -4.47 -4.89
N ALA A 50 -8.31 -5.57 -4.83
CA ALA A 50 -7.94 -6.84 -5.45
C ALA A 50 -7.71 -6.73 -6.97
N LYS A 51 -8.53 -5.95 -7.69
CA LYS A 51 -8.33 -5.69 -9.13
C LYS A 51 -7.03 -4.94 -9.38
N TYR A 52 -6.66 -3.99 -8.52
CA TYR A 52 -5.42 -3.25 -8.65
C TYR A 52 -4.20 -4.11 -8.33
N ARG A 53 -4.27 -4.99 -7.31
CA ARG A 53 -3.22 -6.01 -7.06
C ARG A 53 -2.99 -6.88 -8.29
N GLN A 54 -4.07 -7.40 -8.87
CA GLN A 54 -4.01 -8.25 -10.05
C GLN A 54 -3.39 -7.52 -11.25
N ARG A 55 -3.76 -6.26 -11.49
CA ARG A 55 -3.16 -5.43 -12.53
C ARG A 55 -1.65 -5.26 -12.35
N ILE A 56 -1.17 -5.02 -11.12
CA ILE A 56 0.27 -4.93 -10.85
C ILE A 56 0.94 -6.24 -11.26
N VAL A 57 0.41 -7.39 -10.83
CA VAL A 57 0.97 -8.70 -11.21
C VAL A 57 1.02 -8.87 -12.74
N GLU A 58 -0.07 -8.56 -13.43
CA GLU A 58 -0.14 -8.68 -14.90
C GLU A 58 0.91 -7.81 -15.61
N MET A 59 1.20 -6.61 -15.09
CA MET A 59 2.20 -5.70 -15.66
C MET A 59 3.64 -6.20 -15.54
N PHE A 60 3.94 -7.10 -14.60
CA PHE A 60 5.25 -7.74 -14.48
C PHE A 60 5.37 -9.01 -15.31
N PHE A 61 4.26 -9.67 -15.63
CA PHE A 61 4.26 -10.96 -16.34
C PHE A 61 3.58 -10.83 -17.71
N THR A 62 3.88 -9.75 -18.43
CA THR A 62 3.47 -9.59 -19.83
C THR A 62 4.30 -10.48 -20.74
N THR A 63 3.71 -10.88 -21.87
CA THR A 63 4.39 -11.69 -22.88
C THR A 63 4.26 -11.07 -24.26
N ASP A 64 5.30 -11.21 -25.07
CA ASP A 64 5.33 -10.79 -26.45
C ASP A 64 4.40 -11.63 -27.35
N THR A 65 4.39 -11.34 -28.66
CA THR A 65 3.59 -12.07 -29.65
C THR A 65 3.97 -13.55 -29.80
N TRP A 66 5.13 -13.97 -29.29
CA TRP A 66 5.61 -15.35 -29.30
C TRP A 66 5.45 -16.04 -27.94
N GLY A 67 4.87 -15.37 -26.95
CA GLY A 67 4.69 -15.90 -25.59
C GLY A 67 5.95 -15.86 -24.75
N MET A 68 6.99 -15.11 -25.16
CA MET A 68 8.18 -14.89 -24.34
C MET A 68 7.92 -13.78 -23.33
N PRO A 69 8.46 -13.87 -22.10
CA PRO A 69 8.29 -12.84 -21.09
C PRO A 69 8.97 -11.55 -21.53
N ASP A 70 8.22 -10.44 -21.47
CA ASP A 70 8.76 -9.11 -21.70
C ASP A 70 9.46 -8.58 -20.44
N LEU A 71 10.40 -7.66 -20.64
CA LEU A 71 10.96 -6.87 -19.54
C LEU A 71 9.88 -5.93 -18.98
N PRO A 72 9.58 -5.98 -17.67
CA PRO A 72 8.59 -5.11 -17.06
C PRO A 72 8.97 -3.64 -17.21
N ASN A 73 8.02 -2.83 -17.69
CA ASN A 73 8.20 -1.39 -17.66
C ASN A 73 7.81 -0.86 -16.27
N MET A 74 8.80 -0.53 -15.45
CA MET A 74 8.61 -0.11 -14.05
C MET A 74 7.66 1.09 -13.91
N LEU A 75 7.74 2.06 -14.82
CA LEU A 75 6.85 3.22 -14.82
C LEU A 75 5.39 2.81 -15.05
N LEU A 76 5.14 1.90 -16.00
CA LEU A 76 3.78 1.42 -16.26
C LEU A 76 3.27 0.50 -15.16
N ALA A 77 4.14 -0.36 -14.60
CA ALA A 77 3.79 -1.25 -13.50
C ALA A 77 3.47 -0.49 -12.20
N ALA A 78 4.01 0.71 -12.02
CA ALA A 78 3.72 1.58 -10.88
C ALA A 78 2.41 2.38 -11.04
N ARG A 79 1.89 2.56 -12.27
CA ARG A 79 0.67 3.34 -12.52
C ARG A 79 -0.56 2.88 -11.74
N PRO A 80 -0.85 1.57 -11.61
CA PRO A 80 -1.98 1.12 -10.80
C PRO A 80 -1.93 1.65 -9.36
N VAL A 81 -0.74 1.74 -8.76
CA VAL A 81 -0.56 2.29 -7.41
C VAL A 81 -0.97 3.77 -7.36
N ALA A 82 -0.44 4.57 -8.30
CA ALA A 82 -0.73 5.99 -8.38
C ALA A 82 -2.21 6.27 -8.68
N ASP A 83 -2.79 5.54 -9.63
CA ASP A 83 -4.20 5.65 -10.01
C ASP A 83 -5.12 5.31 -8.84
N TYR A 84 -4.82 4.23 -8.10
CA TYR A 84 -5.59 3.84 -6.92
C TYR A 84 -5.53 4.90 -5.83
N ARG A 85 -4.32 5.40 -5.52
CA ARG A 85 -4.10 6.44 -4.53
C ARG A 85 -4.87 7.72 -4.87
N GLN A 86 -4.85 8.14 -6.13
CA GLN A 86 -5.58 9.32 -6.61
C GLN A 86 -7.10 9.11 -6.58
N LEU A 87 -7.57 7.92 -6.95
CA LEU A 87 -9.00 7.60 -7.04
C LEU A 87 -9.65 7.48 -5.65
N THR A 88 -8.96 6.87 -4.69
CA THR A 88 -9.55 6.46 -3.41
C THR A 88 -9.08 7.30 -2.23
N GLY A 89 -7.85 7.82 -2.27
CA GLY A 89 -7.20 8.40 -1.09
C GLY A 89 -6.92 7.38 0.04
N ASP A 90 -7.12 6.07 -0.19
CA ASP A 90 -6.90 5.03 0.82
C ASP A 90 -5.41 4.76 1.01
N ALA A 91 -4.85 5.25 2.11
CA ALA A 91 -3.44 5.08 2.45
C ALA A 91 -3.09 3.61 2.76
N LEU A 92 -3.99 2.86 3.41
CA LEU A 92 -3.75 1.45 3.73
C LEU A 92 -3.74 0.60 2.46
N GLY A 93 -4.72 0.80 1.59
CA GLY A 93 -4.76 0.16 0.27
C GLY A 93 -3.58 0.57 -0.60
N THR A 94 -3.11 1.82 -0.51
CA THR A 94 -1.90 2.27 -1.23
C THR A 94 -0.66 1.54 -0.73
N LEU A 95 -0.46 1.42 0.59
CA LEU A 95 0.66 0.64 1.16
C LEU A 95 0.62 -0.82 0.71
N ASP A 96 -0.56 -1.42 0.71
CA ASP A 96 -0.75 -2.78 0.23
C ASP A 96 -0.34 -2.97 -1.23
N LEU A 97 -0.71 -2.03 -2.11
CA LEU A 97 -0.34 -2.05 -3.53
C LEU A 97 1.15 -1.79 -3.76
N MET A 98 1.75 -0.85 -3.04
CA MET A 98 3.20 -0.60 -3.09
C MET A 98 3.99 -1.84 -2.68
N LEU A 99 3.59 -2.50 -1.60
CA LEU A 99 4.27 -3.72 -1.15
C LEU A 99 4.05 -4.87 -2.13
N THR A 100 2.84 -4.99 -2.70
CA THR A 100 2.54 -5.96 -3.76
C THR A 100 3.43 -5.78 -4.99
N PHE A 101 3.73 -4.52 -5.36
CA PHE A 101 4.66 -4.21 -6.45
C PHE A 101 6.07 -4.74 -6.17
N VAL A 102 6.62 -4.46 -4.98
CA VAL A 102 7.98 -4.90 -4.61
C VAL A 102 8.06 -6.43 -4.46
N GLU A 103 7.05 -7.06 -3.85
CA GLU A 103 6.94 -8.52 -3.74
C GLU A 103 6.83 -9.19 -5.13
N THR A 104 6.10 -8.57 -6.05
CA THR A 104 5.94 -9.07 -7.43
C THR A 104 7.25 -8.95 -8.21
N GLY A 105 7.96 -7.83 -8.08
CA GLY A 105 9.30 -7.66 -8.67
C GLY A 105 10.31 -8.67 -8.12
N THR A 106 10.34 -8.88 -6.80
CA THR A 106 11.19 -9.90 -6.16
C THR A 106 10.89 -11.31 -6.72
N ARG A 107 9.60 -11.64 -6.88
CA ARG A 107 9.19 -12.91 -7.50
C ARG A 107 9.61 -13.00 -8.96
N PHE A 108 9.54 -11.91 -9.72
CA PHE A 108 9.98 -11.86 -11.11
C PHE A 108 11.48 -12.19 -11.23
N THR A 109 12.33 -11.53 -10.42
CA THR A 109 13.77 -11.81 -10.38
C THR A 109 14.09 -13.22 -9.90
N THR A 110 13.29 -13.77 -8.98
CA THR A 110 13.42 -15.18 -8.56
C THR A 110 13.19 -16.14 -9.73
N GLN A 111 12.29 -15.81 -10.65
CA GLN A 111 11.92 -16.66 -11.77
C GLN A 111 12.87 -16.52 -12.97
N TYR A 112 13.32 -15.30 -13.27
CA TYR A 112 14.08 -15.00 -14.50
C TYR A 112 15.56 -14.71 -14.26
N GLY A 113 15.99 -14.64 -13.00
CA GLY A 113 17.36 -14.31 -12.62
C GLY A 113 17.62 -12.81 -12.60
N ASP A 114 18.88 -12.44 -12.75
CA ASP A 114 19.30 -11.04 -12.76
C ASP A 114 18.73 -10.30 -13.98
N ILE A 115 18.20 -9.09 -13.77
CA ILE A 115 17.45 -8.33 -14.78
C ILE A 115 18.29 -7.17 -15.32
N ASP A 116 18.12 -5.97 -14.79
CA ASP A 116 18.94 -4.79 -15.07
C ASP A 116 18.82 -3.78 -13.93
N GLU A 117 19.73 -2.81 -13.90
CA GLU A 117 19.77 -1.76 -12.87
C GLU A 117 18.47 -0.92 -12.84
N PRO A 118 17.90 -0.45 -13.97
CA PRO A 118 16.64 0.31 -13.96
C PRO A 118 15.46 -0.46 -13.36
N PHE A 119 15.41 -1.78 -13.53
CA PHE A 119 14.41 -2.61 -12.87
C PHE A 119 14.55 -2.55 -11.35
N TYR A 120 15.76 -2.75 -10.81
CA TYR A 120 15.97 -2.70 -9.36
C TYR A 120 15.76 -1.29 -8.80
N GLU A 121 16.26 -0.25 -9.45
CA GLU A 121 16.01 1.15 -9.05
C GLU A 121 14.50 1.42 -8.90
N GLY A 122 13.68 0.87 -9.80
CA GLY A 122 12.22 0.99 -9.71
C GLY A 122 11.61 0.29 -8.47
N LEU A 123 12.14 -0.86 -8.07
CA LEU A 123 11.70 -1.57 -6.86
C LEU A 123 12.17 -0.84 -5.59
N GLU A 124 13.40 -0.34 -5.59
CA GLU A 124 13.99 0.41 -4.48
C GLU A 124 13.22 1.71 -4.23
N LEU A 125 12.98 2.51 -5.27
CA LEU A 125 12.17 3.73 -5.18
C LEU A 125 10.76 3.47 -4.64
N MET A 126 10.11 2.38 -5.06
CA MET A 126 8.78 2.02 -4.54
C MET A 126 8.85 1.62 -3.06
N LEU A 127 9.93 0.94 -2.63
CA LEU A 127 10.12 0.55 -1.23
C LEU A 127 10.43 1.76 -0.34
N ASP A 128 11.19 2.73 -0.83
CA ASP A 128 11.41 4.01 -0.15
C ASP A 128 10.10 4.79 0.00
N ASP A 129 9.29 4.91 -1.07
CA ASP A 129 7.98 5.56 -1.02
C ASP A 129 7.02 4.86 -0.05
N PHE A 130 7.03 3.53 -0.03
CA PHE A 130 6.28 2.72 0.92
C PHE A 130 6.70 3.02 2.37
N ARG A 131 8.01 3.03 2.63
CA ARG A 131 8.57 3.32 3.95
C ARG A 131 8.16 4.71 4.40
N ASP A 132 8.31 5.72 3.55
CA ASP A 132 8.00 7.10 3.90
C ASP A 132 6.50 7.29 4.16
N LEU A 133 5.63 6.67 3.36
CA LEU A 133 4.18 6.68 3.59
C LEU A 133 3.81 6.01 4.91
N LEU A 134 4.43 4.88 5.23
CA LEU A 134 4.20 4.13 6.48
C LEU A 134 4.68 4.91 7.70
N LEU A 135 5.88 5.51 7.64
CA LEU A 135 6.42 6.33 8.74
C LEU A 135 5.60 7.60 8.96
N ALA A 136 4.99 8.16 7.91
CA ALA A 136 4.05 9.26 8.03
C ALA A 136 2.70 8.82 8.64
N ASN A 137 2.36 7.53 8.57
CA ASN A 137 1.10 6.97 9.07
C ASN A 137 1.33 5.69 9.92
N PRO A 138 1.97 5.77 11.10
CA PRO A 138 2.43 4.59 11.85
C PRO A 138 1.32 3.61 12.25
N HIS A 139 0.08 4.09 12.44
CA HIS A 139 -1.08 3.25 12.78
C HIS A 139 -1.39 2.19 11.71
N LEU A 140 -0.98 2.43 10.46
CA LEU A 140 -1.21 1.49 9.35
C LEU A 140 -0.34 0.22 9.44
N TYR A 141 0.67 0.20 10.32
CA TYR A 141 1.56 -0.95 10.47
C TYR A 141 0.81 -2.21 10.90
N GLU A 142 -0.02 -2.08 11.93
CA GLU A 142 -0.81 -3.18 12.49
C GLU A 142 -1.99 -3.54 11.58
N GLU A 143 -2.60 -2.55 10.92
CA GLU A 143 -3.77 -2.75 10.05
C GLU A 143 -3.45 -3.45 8.72
N GLY A 144 -2.19 -3.39 8.27
CA GLY A 144 -1.74 -3.86 6.95
C GLY A 144 -1.09 -5.25 6.92
N ASP A 145 -1.13 -6.02 8.01
CA ASP A 145 -0.42 -7.30 8.16
C ASP A 145 1.09 -7.20 7.83
N LEU A 146 1.70 -6.03 8.06
CA LEU A 146 3.07 -5.73 7.62
C LEU A 146 4.12 -6.50 8.41
N SER A 147 3.86 -6.81 9.67
CA SER A 147 4.70 -7.67 10.52
C SER A 147 4.89 -9.08 9.94
N LEU A 148 3.96 -9.55 9.09
CA LEU A 148 4.07 -10.83 8.39
C LEU A 148 4.68 -10.68 6.99
N ARG A 149 4.31 -9.63 6.25
CA ARG A 149 4.75 -9.44 4.85
C ARG A 149 6.20 -9.01 4.75
N LEU A 150 6.65 -8.06 5.57
CA LEU A 150 8.01 -7.52 5.48
C LEU A 150 9.11 -8.57 5.72
N PRO A 151 9.03 -9.44 6.76
CA PRO A 151 10.02 -10.51 6.93
C PRO A 151 10.05 -11.50 5.78
N ARG A 152 8.88 -11.78 5.17
CA ARG A 152 8.80 -12.66 3.99
C ARG A 152 9.49 -12.02 2.80
N LEU A 153 9.24 -10.74 2.54
CA LEU A 153 9.92 -10.00 1.48
C LEU A 153 11.44 -10.01 1.68
N ALA A 154 11.94 -9.69 2.89
CA ALA A 154 13.38 -9.72 3.17
C ALA A 154 13.99 -11.11 2.98
N ARG A 155 13.30 -12.18 3.40
CA ARG A 155 13.75 -13.56 3.15
C ARG A 155 13.79 -13.88 1.65
N ASP A 156 12.74 -13.49 0.92
CA ASP A 156 12.59 -13.83 -0.49
C ASP A 156 13.58 -13.04 -1.37
N ALA A 157 14.01 -11.85 -0.94
CA ALA A 157 15.04 -11.05 -1.60
C ALA A 157 16.47 -11.36 -1.11
N GLY A 158 16.65 -11.72 0.16
CA GLY A 158 17.95 -11.76 0.85
C GLY A 158 18.94 -12.82 0.37
N TRP A 159 18.52 -13.78 -0.47
CA TRP A 159 19.44 -14.73 -1.11
C TRP A 159 19.98 -14.24 -2.47
N MET A 160 19.48 -13.09 -2.96
CA MET A 160 19.87 -12.53 -4.26
C MET A 160 21.25 -11.86 -4.20
N GLY A 161 22.15 -12.22 -5.11
CA GLY A 161 23.58 -11.87 -5.06
C GLY A 161 24.00 -10.58 -5.79
N TRP A 162 23.07 -9.70 -6.12
CA TRP A 162 23.28 -8.50 -6.96
C TRP A 162 22.90 -7.18 -6.25
N GLY A 163 23.04 -7.12 -4.93
CA GLY A 163 22.87 -5.89 -4.13
C GLY A 163 21.42 -5.53 -3.76
N TYR A 164 20.46 -5.76 -4.65
CA TYR A 164 19.02 -5.54 -4.36
C TYR A 164 18.55 -6.23 -3.07
N GLY A 165 18.99 -7.48 -2.84
CA GLY A 165 18.64 -8.24 -1.64
C GLY A 165 19.14 -7.60 -0.35
N ASP A 166 20.34 -7.00 -0.38
CA ASP A 166 20.92 -6.30 0.77
C ASP A 166 20.12 -5.03 1.08
N TYR A 167 19.79 -4.25 0.05
CA TYR A 167 18.96 -3.05 0.18
C TYR A 167 17.58 -3.37 0.79
N VAL A 168 16.88 -4.37 0.26
CA VAL A 168 15.56 -4.77 0.80
C VAL A 168 15.68 -5.21 2.26
N THR A 169 16.69 -6.00 2.59
CA THR A 169 16.92 -6.49 3.95
C THR A 169 17.21 -5.35 4.92
N GLU A 170 18.00 -4.35 4.51
CA GLU A 170 18.31 -3.16 5.30
C GLU A 170 17.05 -2.32 5.55
N GLN A 171 16.27 -2.03 4.51
CA GLN A 171 15.03 -1.26 4.59
C GLN A 171 14.00 -1.93 5.49
N VAL A 172 13.74 -3.23 5.28
CA VAL A 172 12.81 -4.02 6.11
C VAL A 172 13.26 -4.03 7.57
N SER A 173 14.55 -4.28 7.83
CA SER A 173 15.08 -4.29 9.19
C SER A 173 14.93 -2.92 9.87
N GLY A 174 15.13 -1.83 9.11
CA GLY A 174 14.92 -0.47 9.59
C GLY A 174 13.47 -0.18 9.98
N ILE A 175 12.52 -0.61 9.14
CA ILE A 175 11.07 -0.49 9.42
C ILE A 175 10.71 -1.31 10.66
N MET A 176 11.06 -2.60 10.71
CA MET A 176 10.68 -3.46 11.83
C MET A 176 11.26 -2.96 13.16
N ARG A 177 12.50 -2.45 13.16
CA ARG A 177 13.11 -1.86 14.37
C ARG A 177 12.36 -0.61 14.84
N HIS A 178 11.84 0.20 13.90
CA HIS A 178 11.04 1.38 14.24
C HIS A 178 9.74 1.00 14.96
N PHE A 179 9.12 -0.12 14.58
CA PHE A 179 7.85 -0.60 15.15
C PHE A 179 8.00 -1.59 16.32
N GLY A 180 9.23 -2.00 16.66
CA GLY A 180 9.50 -2.86 17.82
C GLY A 180 9.41 -4.37 17.56
N ASP A 181 9.43 -4.79 16.30
CA ASP A 181 9.29 -6.19 15.87
C ASP A 181 10.64 -6.95 15.78
N VAL A 182 11.72 -6.41 16.37
CA VAL A 182 13.11 -6.93 16.27
C VAL A 182 13.76 -7.10 17.64
#